data_AF-A0A9D8QC51-F1
#
_entry.id   AF-A0A9D8QC51-F1
#
_cell.length_a   1.000
_cell.length_b   1.000
_cell.length_c   1.000
_cell.angle_alpha   90.00
_cell.angle_beta   90.00
_cell.angle_gamma   90.00
#
_symmetry.space_group_name_H-M   'P 1'
#
loop_
_entity.id
_entity.type
_entity.pdbx_description
1 polymer ?
#
loop_
_entity_poly.entity_id
_entity_poly.type
_entity_poly.pdbx_seq_one_letter_code
_entity_poly.pdbx_strand_id
1 'polypeptide(L)'
;MDTRLALIETERAAETGLPVAVIQSMRQRLNLMRAVPDTSTMRAWKSLRYEEAALDSNGMQSIAVSSQWTLHVRINDKVTPAEIMIMGLKEQIRGAA
;
A
#
# COMPACT_ATOMS: atom_id res chain seq x y z
N MET A 1 7.80 7.40 8.59
CA MET A 1 7.34 6.00 8.46
C MET A 1 6.26 5.80 9.49
N ASP A 2 5.06 5.40 9.09
CA ASP A 2 3.94 5.20 10.01
C ASP A 2 4.11 3.90 10.81
N THR A 3 4.42 4.02 12.10
CA THR A 3 4.69 2.88 12.99
C THR A 3 3.44 2.06 13.29
N ARG A 4 2.24 2.61 13.09
CA ARG A 4 0.98 1.90 13.34
C ARG A 4 0.70 0.84 12.28
N LEU A 5 1.32 0.94 11.10
CA LEU A 5 1.16 -0.06 10.04
C LEU A 5 1.69 -1.44 10.45
N ALA A 6 2.67 -1.51 11.34
CA ALA A 6 3.15 -2.77 11.89
C ALA A 6 2.05 -3.51 12.68
N LEU A 7 1.08 -2.79 13.26
CA LEU A 7 -0.03 -3.39 14.01
C LEU A 7 -1.05 -4.06 13.08
N ILE A 8 -1.16 -3.64 11.81
CA ILE A 8 -2.16 -4.14 10.86
C ILE A 8 -2.07 -5.65 10.70
N GLU A 9 -0.87 -6.22 10.74
CA GLU A 9 -0.64 -7.66 10.57
C GLU A 9 -0.73 -8.46 11.87
N THR A 10 -1.07 -7.80 12.98
CA THR A 10 -1.16 -8.42 14.31
C THR A 10 -2.61 -8.48 14.79
N GLU A 11 -2.86 -9.21 15.88
CA GLU A 11 -4.14 -9.20 16.58
C GLU A 11 -4.51 -7.81 17.14
N ARG A 12 -3.53 -6.91 17.25
CA ARG A 12 -3.69 -5.51 17.71
C ARG A 12 -4.09 -4.56 16.58
N ALA A 13 -4.43 -5.05 15.39
CA ALA A 13 -4.80 -4.22 14.25
C ALA A 13 -5.96 -3.25 14.54
N ALA A 14 -6.87 -3.61 15.46
CA ALA A 14 -7.95 -2.73 15.90
C ALA A 14 -7.45 -1.42 16.53
N GLU A 15 -6.26 -1.41 17.13
CA GLU A 15 -5.64 -0.21 17.74
C GLU A 15 -5.22 0.84 16.70
N THR A 16 -5.22 0.47 15.40
CA THR A 16 -4.95 1.42 14.31
C THR A 16 -6.10 2.41 14.09
N GLY A 17 -7.31 2.10 14.60
CA GLY A 17 -8.52 2.89 14.36
C GLY A 17 -9.05 2.78 12.92
N LEU A 18 -8.46 1.94 12.08
CA LEU A 18 -8.89 1.73 10.70
C LEU A 18 -10.14 0.84 10.65
N PRO A 19 -11.04 1.06 9.68
CA PRO A 19 -12.16 0.15 9.44
C PRO A 19 -11.67 -1.28 9.18
N VAL A 20 -12.40 -2.28 9.68
CA VAL A 20 -12.04 -3.72 9.51
C VAL A 20 -11.81 -4.09 8.05
N ALA A 21 -12.66 -3.58 7.14
CA ALA A 21 -12.51 -3.80 5.71
C ALA A 21 -11.19 -3.23 5.14
N VAL A 22 -10.70 -2.11 5.68
CA VAL A 22 -9.42 -1.49 5.30
C VAL A 22 -8.26 -2.33 5.83
N ILE A 23 -8.34 -2.82 7.08
CA ILE A 23 -7.34 -3.71 7.67
C ILE A 23 -7.20 -5.00 6.84
N GLN A 24 -8.33 -5.63 6.49
CA GLN A 24 -8.34 -6.85 5.66
C GLN A 24 -7.78 -6.59 4.26
N SER A 25 -8.21 -5.49 3.64
CA SER A 25 -7.72 -5.03 2.33
C SER A 25 -6.23 -4.76 2.32
N MET A 26 -5.69 -4.23 3.43
CA MET A 26 -4.26 -4.02 3.63
C MET A 26 -3.50 -5.34 3.73
N ARG A 27 -3.93 -6.25 4.61
CA ARG A 27 -3.30 -7.58 4.75
C ARG A 27 -3.22 -8.32 3.41
N GLN A 28 -4.31 -8.30 2.65
CA GLN A 28 -4.34 -8.90 1.32
C GLN A 28 -3.29 -8.29 0.38
N ARG A 29 -3.17 -6.95 0.36
CA ARG A 29 -2.19 -6.25 -0.48
C ARG A 29 -0.75 -6.52 -0.04
N LEU A 30 -0.49 -6.55 1.27
CA LEU A 30 0.82 -6.91 1.81
C LEU A 30 1.23 -8.31 1.38
N ASN A 31 0.32 -9.28 1.48
CA ASN A 31 0.57 -10.64 1.03
C ASN A 31 0.80 -10.72 -0.48
N LEU A 32 0.03 -9.97 -1.27
CA LEU A 32 0.24 -9.89 -2.71
C LEU A 32 1.63 -9.31 -3.03
N MET A 33 1.99 -8.16 -2.46
CA MET A 33 3.29 -7.53 -2.69
C MET A 33 4.48 -8.44 -2.32
N ARG A 34 4.34 -9.27 -1.27
CA ARG A 34 5.34 -10.28 -0.89
C ARG A 34 5.47 -11.43 -1.88
N ALA A 35 4.38 -11.78 -2.56
CA ALA A 35 4.35 -12.86 -3.54
C ALA A 35 4.85 -12.42 -4.92
N VAL A 36 5.01 -11.12 -5.15
CA VAL A 36 5.47 -10.59 -6.43
C VAL A 36 6.98 -10.83 -6.59
N PRO A 37 7.42 -11.50 -7.67
CA PRO A 37 8.84 -11.76 -7.91
C PRO A 37 9.61 -10.51 -8.32
N ASP A 38 8.96 -9.58 -9.02
CA ASP A 38 9.60 -8.39 -9.58
C ASP A 38 8.59 -7.25 -9.81
N THR A 39 9.10 -6.03 -9.94
CA THR A 39 8.26 -4.83 -10.02
C THR A 39 7.48 -4.71 -11.33
N SER A 40 7.88 -5.42 -12.41
CA SER A 40 7.09 -5.50 -13.64
C SER A 40 5.82 -6.34 -13.43
N THR A 41 5.92 -7.43 -12.66
CA THR A 41 4.77 -8.24 -12.26
C THR A 41 3.80 -7.43 -11.39
N MET A 42 4.30 -6.56 -10.51
CA MET A 42 3.44 -5.69 -9.70
C MET A 42 2.62 -4.71 -10.55
N ARG A 43 3.25 -4.12 -11.58
CA ARG A 43 2.59 -3.21 -12.54
C ARG A 43 1.49 -3.90 -13.34
N ALA A 44 1.67 -5.18 -13.67
CA ALA A 44 0.68 -5.96 -14.42
C ALA A 44 -0.54 -6.39 -13.57
N TRP A 45 -0.48 -6.31 -12.24
CA TRP A 45 -1.52 -6.81 -11.35
C TRP A 45 -2.68 -5.82 -11.18
N LYS A 46 -3.71 -6.01 -12.02
CA LYS A 46 -4.99 -5.27 -11.94
C LYS A 46 -5.68 -5.36 -10.58
N SER A 47 -5.53 -6.47 -9.85
CA SER A 47 -6.11 -6.67 -8.51
C SER A 47 -5.44 -5.81 -7.44
N LEU A 48 -4.18 -5.43 -7.64
CA LEU A 48 -3.49 -4.51 -6.75
C LEU A 48 -4.02 -3.07 -6.91
N ARG A 49 -4.78 -2.79 -7.99
CA ARG A 49 -5.10 -1.43 -8.45
C ARG A 49 -3.88 -0.54 -8.31
N TYR A 50 -2.75 -1.08 -8.76
CA TYR A 50 -1.52 -0.35 -8.86
C TYR A 50 -1.76 0.68 -9.96
N GLU A 51 -2.06 1.91 -9.53
CA GLU A 51 -2.02 3.02 -10.44
C GLU A 51 -0.54 3.35 -10.58
N GLU A 52 0.01 3.27 -11.80
CA GLU A 52 1.19 4.04 -12.18
C GLU A 52 0.83 5.53 -12.11
N ALA A 53 0.36 5.99 -10.95
CA ALA A 53 0.38 7.40 -10.63
C ALA A 53 1.86 7.77 -10.73
N ALA A 54 2.15 8.72 -11.63
CA ALA A 54 3.48 9.29 -11.78
C ALA A 54 4.10 9.45 -10.40
N LEU A 55 5.34 8.98 -10.24
CA LEU A 55 6.11 9.16 -9.02
C LEU A 55 5.86 10.58 -8.52
N ASP A 56 5.38 10.71 -7.29
CA ASP A 56 5.22 12.05 -6.74
C ASP A 56 6.61 12.73 -6.68
N SER A 57 6.63 14.02 -6.35
CA SER A 57 7.89 14.77 -6.21
C SER A 57 8.89 14.17 -5.21
N ASN A 58 8.49 13.16 -4.42
CA ASN A 58 9.30 12.45 -3.44
C ASN A 58 9.62 10.99 -3.84
N GLY A 59 9.35 10.61 -5.09
CA GLY A 59 9.58 9.25 -5.60
C GLY A 59 8.63 8.20 -5.01
N MET A 60 7.45 8.62 -4.55
CA MET A 60 6.46 7.73 -3.93
C MET A 60 5.43 7.28 -4.95
N GLN A 61 4.94 6.05 -4.75
CA GLN A 61 3.89 5.44 -5.54
C GLN A 61 2.67 5.14 -4.70
N SER A 62 1.51 5.13 -5.34
CA SER A 62 0.22 5.01 -4.70
C SER A 62 -0.48 3.72 -5.11
N ILE A 63 -0.91 2.94 -4.14
CA ILE A 63 -1.67 1.70 -4.33
C ILE A 63 -3.03 1.88 -3.68
N ALA A 64 -4.10 1.86 -4.47
CA ALA A 64 -5.44 2.06 -3.93
C ALA A 64 -5.82 0.88 -3.01
N VAL A 65 -6.19 1.17 -1.76
CA VAL A 65 -6.66 0.19 -0.76
C VAL A 65 -8.18 0.06 -0.82
N SER A 66 -8.86 1.19 -0.88
CA SER A 66 -10.31 1.30 -1.10
C SER A 66 -10.63 2.62 -1.79
N SER A 67 -11.91 2.97 -1.95
CA SER A 67 -12.34 4.26 -2.50
C SER A 67 -11.97 5.47 -1.64
N GLN A 68 -11.57 5.25 -0.38
CA GLN A 68 -11.25 6.28 0.60
C GLN A 68 -9.82 6.15 1.13
N TRP A 69 -9.07 5.11 0.75
CA TRP A 69 -7.78 4.82 1.36
C TRP A 69 -6.75 4.43 0.31
N THR A 70 -5.57 5.05 0.38
CA THR A 70 -4.45 4.80 -0.53
C THR A 70 -3.19 4.51 0.27
N LEU A 71 -2.53 3.41 -0.09
CA LEU A 71 -1.24 3.03 0.46
C LEU A 71 -0.14 3.72 -0.33
N HIS A 72 0.78 4.35 0.39
CA HIS A 72 1.93 5.02 -0.19
C HIS A 72 3.18 4.16 0.02
N VAL A 73 3.87 3.82 -1.06
CA VAL A 73 5.05 2.96 -1.04
C VAL A 73 6.21 3.58 -1.80
N ARG A 74 7.42 3.18 -1.43
CA ARG A 74 8.63 3.35 -2.25
C ARG A 74 9.12 1.98 -2.66
N ILE A 75 9.55 1.87 -3.90
CA ILE A 75 10.10 0.64 -4.45
C ILE A 75 11.56 0.88 -4.81
N ASN A 76 12.43 0.04 -4.31
CA ASN A 76 13.81 -0.06 -4.73
C ASN A 76 13.97 -1.31 -5.61
N ASP A 77 13.95 -1.09 -6.92
CA ASP A 77 14.10 -2.12 -7.95
C ASP A 77 15.55 -2.43 -8.31
N LYS A 78 16.52 -1.77 -7.65
CA LYS A 78 17.96 -1.99 -7.84
C LYS A 78 18.49 -3.22 -7.09
N VAL A 79 17.65 -3.85 -6.28
CA VAL A 79 17.95 -5.06 -5.52
C VAL A 79 17.05 -6.20 -5.95
N THR A 80 17.50 -7.44 -5.79
CA THR A 80 16.73 -8.65 -6.16
C THR A 80 16.66 -9.60 -4.97
N PRO A 81 15.45 -9.90 -4.45
CA PRO A 81 14.15 -9.37 -4.88
C PRO A 81 14.03 -7.86 -4.59
N ALA A 82 13.12 -7.19 -5.31
CA ALA A 82 12.88 -5.76 -5.13
C ALA A 82 12.42 -5.45 -3.70
N GLU A 83 12.90 -4.35 -3.13
CA GLU A 83 12.54 -3.92 -1.79
C GLU A 83 11.38 -2.93 -1.84
N ILE A 84 10.32 -3.19 -1.08
CA ILE A 84 9.15 -2.33 -0.99
C ILE A 84 9.09 -1.74 0.42
N MET A 85 9.27 -0.43 0.50
CA MET A 85 9.13 0.35 1.73
C MET A 85 7.74 0.94 1.81
N ILE A 86 7.01 0.62 2.88
CA ILE A 86 5.69 1.19 3.13
C ILE A 86 5.86 2.51 3.88
N MET A 87 5.40 3.59 3.26
CA MET A 87 5.59 4.95 3.78
C MET A 87 4.46 5.37 4.72
N GLY A 88 3.22 4.99 4.39
CA GLY A 88 2.04 5.39 5.13
C GLY A 88 0.74 5.00 4.43
N LEU A 89 -0.36 5.01 5.17
CA LEU A 89 -1.71 4.93 4.63
C LEU A 89 -2.35 6.31 4.69
N LYS A 90 -2.94 6.78 3.60
CA LYS A 90 -3.63 8.07 3.53
C LYS A 90 -5.11 7.87 3.26
N GLU A 91 -5.93 8.55 4.06
CA GLU A 91 -7.34 8.72 3.77
C GLU A 91 -7.52 9.77 2.67
N GLN A 92 -8.18 9.39 1.59
CA GLN A 92 -8.66 10.32 0.58
C GLN A 92 -9.95 10.95 1.10
N ILE A 93 -9.83 12.15 1.66
CA ILE A 93 -10.99 12.97 1.96
C ILE A 93 -11.61 13.33 0.60
N ARG A 94 -12.76 12.73 0.28
CA ARG A 94 -13.60 13.23 -0.81
C ARG A 94 -14.03 14.63 -0.43
N GLY A 95 -13.42 15.64 -1.06
CA GLY A 95 -13.95 16.99 -1.06
C GLY A 95 -15.39 16.93 -1.56
N ALA A 96 -16.29 17.49 -0.76
CA ALA A 96 -17.60 17.91 -1.23
C ALA A 96 -17.39 18.74 -2.52
N ALA A 97 -18.00 18.28 -3.61
CA ALA A 97 -18.22 19.07 -4.80
C ALA A 97 -19.74 19.23 -4.93
#